data_AF-C4FHS5-F1
#
_entry.id   AF-C4FHS5-F1
#
_cell.length_a   1.000
_cell.length_b   1.000
_cell.length_c   1.000
_cell.angle_alpha   90.00
_cell.angle_beta   90.00
_cell.angle_gamma   90.00
#
_symmetry.space_group_name_H-M   'P 1'
#
loop_
_entity.id
_entity.type
_entity.pdbx_description
1 polymer ?
#
loop_
_entity_poly.entity_id
_entity_poly.type
_entity_poly.pdbx_seq_one_letter_code
_entity_poly.pdbx_strand_id
1 'polypeptide(L)'
;MLKIKKQHIEEIKRQAKEGYPLEICGFLIGKMDYSSNTREVLEVIQVENQNKERANDRFDISPKDYMKVEQYADSKGLQIVGVYHSHPDHPDRPSQTDLQFALEDLSYIIVSVQNGEPVSYKSWYLEDNKFVQEEVDES
;
A
#
# COMPACT_ATOMS: atom_id res chain seq x y z
N MET A 1 -4.22 -9.26 -9.98
CA MET A 1 -2.76 -9.55 -9.98
C MET A 1 -2.03 -8.22 -9.98
N LEU A 2 -1.01 -8.08 -9.15
CA LEU A 2 -0.20 -6.88 -9.07
C LEU A 2 1.11 -7.06 -9.83
N LYS A 3 1.39 -6.19 -10.79
CA LYS A 3 2.70 -6.07 -11.45
C LYS A 3 3.43 -4.88 -10.85
N ILE A 4 4.61 -5.12 -10.30
CA ILE A 4 5.39 -4.06 -9.65
C ILE A 4 6.88 -4.34 -9.83
N LYS A 5 7.64 -3.30 -10.17
CA LYS A 5 9.09 -3.47 -10.32
C LYS A 5 9.75 -3.69 -8.95
N LYS A 6 10.78 -4.53 -8.92
CA LYS A 6 11.57 -4.78 -7.70
C LYS A 6 12.05 -3.51 -7.01
N GLN A 7 12.46 -2.51 -7.78
CA GLN A 7 12.90 -1.21 -7.23
C GLN A 7 11.83 -0.52 -6.36
N HIS A 8 10.54 -0.67 -6.68
CA HIS A 8 9.46 -0.06 -5.93
C HIS A 8 9.18 -0.82 -4.62
N ILE A 9 9.30 -2.14 -4.65
CA ILE A 9 9.23 -2.97 -3.44
C ILE A 9 10.37 -2.63 -2.47
N GLU A 10 11.60 -2.51 -2.97
CA GLU A 10 12.75 -2.14 -2.14
C GLU A 10 12.62 -0.72 -1.58
N GLU A 11 12.06 0.21 -2.35
CA GLU A 11 11.75 1.56 -1.87
C GLU A 11 10.70 1.55 -0.76
N ILE A 12 9.60 0.79 -0.91
CA ILE A 12 8.58 0.63 0.13
C ILE A 12 9.20 0.01 1.40
N LYS A 13 10.03 -1.03 1.27
CA LYS A 13 10.73 -1.65 2.41
C LYS A 13 11.67 -0.67 3.11
N ARG A 14 12.41 0.15 2.36
CA ARG A 14 13.29 1.20 2.91
C ARG A 14 12.49 2.20 3.73
N GLN A 15 11.36 2.67 3.22
CA GLN A 15 10.47 3.59 3.94
C GLN A 15 9.86 2.93 5.19
N ALA A 16 9.46 1.66 5.12
CA ALA A 16 8.96 0.88 6.25
C ALA A 16 10.01 0.73 7.37
N LYS A 17 11.27 0.50 6.99
CA LYS A 17 12.40 0.47 7.91
C LYS A 17 12.64 1.82 8.58
N GLU A 18 12.65 2.90 7.80
CA GLU A 18 12.88 4.26 8.31
C GLU A 18 11.76 4.77 9.20
N GLY A 19 10.53 4.31 8.97
CA GLY A 19 9.36 4.69 9.77
C GLY A 19 9.19 3.93 11.08
N TYR A 20 9.89 2.80 11.26
CA TYR A 20 9.82 2.00 12.49
C TYR A 20 10.18 2.85 13.73
N PRO A 21 9.46 2.74 14.87
CA PRO A 21 8.44 1.72 15.21
C PRO A 21 7.00 2.10 14.84
N LEU A 22 6.80 3.05 13.92
CA LEU A 22 5.48 3.49 13.49
C LEU A 22 5.12 2.92 12.11
N GLU A 23 3.82 2.76 11.86
CA GLU A 23 3.27 2.51 10.54
C GLU A 23 3.52 3.70 9.63
N ILE A 24 4.00 3.41 8.43
CA ILE A 24 4.00 4.33 7.30
C ILE A 24 2.91 3.93 6.33
N CYS A 25 2.49 4.87 5.49
CA CYS A 25 1.51 4.62 4.44
C CYS A 25 1.87 5.38 3.16
N GLY A 26 1.33 4.92 2.04
CA GLY A 26 1.52 5.56 0.76
C GLY A 26 0.66 4.96 -0.34
N PHE A 27 0.81 5.49 -1.54
CA PHE A 27 0.03 5.11 -2.70
C PHE A 27 0.88 4.41 -3.74
N LEU A 28 0.25 3.45 -4.41
CA LEU A 28 0.74 2.80 -5.62
C LEU A 28 0.07 3.50 -6.82
N ILE A 29 0.86 4.06 -7.72
CA ILE A 29 0.38 4.82 -8.88
C ILE A 29 0.74 4.07 -10.15
N GLY A 30 -0.20 3.95 -11.07
CA GLY A 30 0.05 3.32 -12.34
C GLY A 30 -1.21 3.12 -13.19
N LYS A 31 -1.38 1.92 -13.73
CA LYS A 31 -2.45 1.59 -14.69
C LYS A 31 -3.24 0.37 -14.25
N MET A 32 -4.54 0.39 -14.51
CA MET A 32 -5.45 -0.72 -14.25
C MET A 32 -5.98 -1.28 -15.57
N ASP A 33 -5.86 -2.60 -15.73
CA ASP A 33 -6.55 -3.36 -16.78
C ASP A 33 -7.71 -4.12 -16.14
N TYR A 34 -8.90 -3.56 -16.28
CA TYR A 34 -10.15 -4.12 -15.75
C TYR A 34 -10.54 -5.44 -16.43
N SER A 35 -10.08 -5.70 -17.66
CA SER A 35 -10.43 -6.94 -18.37
C SER A 35 -9.72 -8.16 -17.79
N SER A 36 -8.50 -7.97 -17.28
CA SER A 36 -7.67 -9.01 -16.68
C SER A 36 -7.53 -8.88 -15.16
N ASN A 37 -8.19 -7.88 -14.55
CA ASN A 37 -8.03 -7.52 -13.14
C ASN A 37 -6.54 -7.36 -12.74
N THR A 38 -5.78 -6.65 -13.58
CA THR A 38 -4.34 -6.42 -13.39
C THR A 38 -4.07 -4.97 -13.03
N ARG A 39 -3.26 -4.75 -11.98
CA ARG A 39 -2.74 -3.45 -11.59
C ARG A 39 -1.25 -3.41 -11.91
N GLU A 40 -0.81 -2.47 -12.73
CA GLU A 40 0.60 -2.21 -13.01
C GLU A 40 1.04 -0.97 -12.24
N VAL A 41 2.01 -1.13 -11.34
CA VAL A 41 2.60 -0.05 -10.55
C VAL A 41 3.80 0.54 -11.30
N LEU A 42 3.74 1.85 -11.52
CA LEU A 42 4.78 2.63 -12.20
C LEU A 42 5.51 3.59 -11.25
N GLU A 43 4.84 4.05 -10.19
CA GLU A 43 5.41 4.93 -9.17
C GLU A 43 4.84 4.58 -7.78
N VAL A 44 5.60 4.90 -6.74
CA VAL A 44 5.17 4.78 -5.33
C VAL A 44 5.38 6.12 -4.65
N ILE A 45 4.39 6.57 -3.89
CA ILE A 45 4.41 7.86 -3.21
C ILE A 45 4.07 7.67 -1.74
N GLN A 46 5.04 7.92 -0.87
CA GLN A 46 4.81 7.95 0.57
C GLN A 46 4.04 9.21 0.96
N VAL A 47 3.10 9.06 1.88
CA VAL A 47 2.42 10.19 2.53
C VAL A 47 2.58 10.07 4.04
N GLU A 48 2.37 11.18 4.73
CA GLU A 48 2.46 11.19 6.18
C GLU A 48 1.26 10.47 6.80
N ASN A 49 1.53 9.49 7.66
CA ASN A 49 0.52 8.89 8.52
C ASN A 49 -0.04 9.95 9.48
N GLN A 50 -1.32 10.29 9.33
CA GLN A 50 -2.00 11.30 10.13
C GLN A 50 -2.43 10.78 11.50
N ASN A 51 -2.47 9.46 11.70
CA ASN A 51 -2.85 8.87 12.97
C ASN A 51 -1.70 8.95 13.98
N LYS A 52 -1.53 10.10 14.65
CA LYS A 52 -0.42 10.32 15.59
C LYS A 52 -0.57 9.59 16.92
N GLU A 53 -1.80 9.25 17.31
CA GLU A 53 -2.09 8.64 18.61
C GLU A 53 -1.89 7.12 18.61
N ARG A 54 -2.14 6.48 17.46
CA ARG A 54 -2.05 5.03 17.26
C ARG A 54 -1.18 4.65 16.08
N ALA A 55 -0.19 5.49 15.78
CA ALA A 55 0.72 5.29 14.66
C ALA A 55 1.48 3.96 14.72
N ASN A 56 1.54 3.28 15.88
CA ASN A 56 2.22 1.99 16.00
C ASN A 56 1.41 0.79 15.48
N ASP A 57 0.09 0.94 15.28
CA ASP A 57 -0.80 -0.15 14.83
C ASP A 57 -1.92 0.29 13.88
N ARG A 58 -1.86 1.54 13.41
CA ARG A 58 -2.81 2.15 12.47
C ARG A 58 -2.16 3.22 11.61
N PHE A 59 -2.61 3.31 10.38
CA PHE A 59 -2.38 4.45 9.52
C PHE A 59 -3.68 5.20 9.19
N ASP A 60 -3.53 6.48 8.87
CA ASP A 60 -4.59 7.31 8.32
C ASP A 60 -4.00 8.23 7.25
N ILE A 61 -4.67 8.33 6.10
CA ILE A 61 -4.27 9.19 4.99
C ILE A 61 -5.23 10.37 4.94
N SER A 62 -4.70 11.59 5.01
CA SER A 62 -5.55 12.77 4.94
C SER A 62 -6.30 12.83 3.59
N PRO A 63 -7.57 13.27 3.57
CA PRO A 63 -8.28 13.53 2.31
C PRO A 63 -7.51 14.50 1.40
N LYS A 64 -6.76 15.44 2.00
CA LYS A 64 -5.93 16.39 1.27
C LYS A 64 -4.78 15.72 0.53
N ASP A 65 -4.11 14.75 1.13
CA ASP A 65 -3.01 14.03 0.48
C ASP A 65 -3.54 13.03 -0.55
N TYR A 66 -4.68 12.38 -0.28
CA TYR A 66 -5.37 11.60 -1.30
C TYR A 66 -5.66 12.44 -2.55
N MET A 67 -6.32 13.59 -2.40
CA MET A 67 -6.64 14.48 -3.53
C MET A 67 -5.40 14.97 -4.27
N LYS A 68 -4.32 15.31 -3.58
CA LYS A 68 -3.07 15.73 -4.23
C LYS A 68 -2.46 14.60 -5.06
N VAL A 69 -2.44 13.39 -4.52
CA VAL A 69 -1.85 12.23 -5.18
C VAL A 69 -2.71 11.79 -6.36
N GLU A 70 -4.03 11.85 -6.25
CA GLU A 70 -4.97 11.62 -7.34
C GLU A 70 -4.76 12.64 -8.47
N GLN A 71 -4.73 13.95 -8.17
CA GLN A 71 -4.44 14.99 -9.15
C GLN A 71 -3.07 14.82 -9.82
N TYR A 72 -2.06 14.39 -9.05
CA TYR A 72 -0.74 14.09 -9.58
C TYR A 72 -0.79 12.92 -10.58
N ALA A 73 -1.46 11.82 -10.22
CA ALA A 73 -1.63 10.66 -11.09
C ALA A 73 -2.34 11.05 -12.39
N ASP A 74 -3.46 11.78 -12.26
CA ASP A 74 -4.26 12.26 -13.39
C ASP A 74 -3.43 13.13 -14.34
N SER A 75 -2.57 14.01 -13.80
CA SER A 75 -1.70 14.88 -14.62
C SER A 75 -0.71 14.11 -15.50
N LYS A 76 -0.46 12.83 -15.18
CA LYS A 76 0.38 11.90 -15.94
C LYS A 76 -0.41 10.87 -16.75
N GLY A 77 -1.75 10.95 -16.74
CA GLY A 77 -2.60 9.92 -17.33
C GLY A 77 -2.48 8.56 -16.62
N LEU A 78 -2.17 8.58 -15.33
CA LEU A 78 -2.11 7.43 -14.44
C LEU A 78 -3.26 7.51 -13.42
N GLN A 79 -3.40 6.50 -12.59
CA GLN A 79 -4.37 6.47 -11.49
C GLN A 79 -3.76 5.82 -10.24
N ILE A 80 -4.42 5.99 -9.10
CA ILE A 80 -4.13 5.21 -7.89
C ILE A 80 -4.60 3.78 -8.15
N VAL A 81 -3.68 2.82 -8.11
CA VAL A 81 -3.98 1.39 -8.28
C VAL A 81 -3.90 0.62 -6.97
N GLY A 82 -3.46 1.29 -5.90
CA GLY A 82 -3.37 0.66 -4.59
C GLY A 82 -2.82 1.57 -3.50
N VAL A 83 -2.77 1.01 -2.30
CA VAL A 83 -2.20 1.61 -1.09
C VAL A 83 -1.15 0.64 -0.55
N TYR A 84 -0.12 1.16 0.11
CA TYR A 84 0.77 0.34 0.92
C TYR A 84 0.91 0.90 2.32
N HIS A 85 1.19 0.03 3.27
CA HIS A 85 1.56 0.41 4.63
C HIS A 85 2.49 -0.64 5.29
N SER A 86 3.05 -0.29 6.44
CA SER A 86 3.88 -1.19 7.24
C SER A 86 3.17 -1.61 8.52
N HIS A 87 3.51 -2.81 9.00
CA HIS A 87 3.06 -3.39 10.26
C HIS A 87 4.28 -3.62 11.17
N PRO A 88 4.56 -2.72 12.12
CA PRO A 88 5.60 -2.89 13.14
C PRO A 88 5.27 -4.07 14.06
N ASP A 89 6.19 -5.03 14.16
CA ASP A 89 6.11 -6.24 14.98
C ASP A 89 4.84 -7.09 14.75
N HIS A 90 4.20 -6.91 13.59
CA HIS A 90 2.98 -7.59 13.17
C HIS A 90 3.14 -8.22 11.77
N PRO A 91 2.36 -9.28 11.44
CA PRO A 91 2.48 -9.96 10.15
C PRO A 91 1.94 -9.11 8.99
N ASP A 92 2.34 -9.48 7.78
CA ASP A 92 1.94 -8.87 6.49
C ASP A 92 0.50 -9.22 6.04
N ARG A 93 -0.42 -9.33 7.00
CA ARG A 93 -1.83 -9.66 6.78
C ARG A 93 -2.71 -8.50 7.22
N PRO A 94 -3.79 -8.20 6.47
CA PRO A 94 -4.69 -7.12 6.82
C PRO A 94 -5.36 -7.37 8.17
N SER A 95 -5.46 -6.31 8.96
CA SER A 95 -6.24 -6.22 10.18
C SER A 95 -7.73 -5.99 9.88
N GLN A 96 -8.56 -6.05 10.92
CA GLN A 96 -9.97 -5.64 10.79
C GLN A 96 -10.12 -4.14 10.50
N THR A 97 -9.17 -3.31 10.95
CA THR A 97 -9.19 -1.87 10.70
C THR A 97 -8.96 -1.59 9.23
N ASP A 98 -8.04 -2.32 8.59
CA ASP A 98 -7.75 -2.15 7.15
C ASP A 98 -8.98 -2.43 6.29
N LEU A 99 -9.78 -3.43 6.69
CA LEU A 99 -11.01 -3.78 5.99
C LEU A 99 -12.07 -2.66 6.04
N GLN A 100 -12.10 -1.86 7.10
CA GLN A 100 -13.09 -0.79 7.25
C GLN A 100 -12.88 0.36 6.26
N PHE A 101 -11.65 0.56 5.82
CA PHE A 101 -11.27 1.68 4.94
C PHE A 101 -10.83 1.22 3.55
N ALA A 102 -10.84 -0.09 3.29
CA ALA A 102 -10.48 -0.64 2.00
C ALA A 102 -11.58 -0.36 0.96
N LEU A 103 -11.13 -0.08 -0.25
CA LEU A 103 -11.93 0.18 -1.43
C LEU A 103 -11.81 -1.00 -2.38
N GLU A 104 -12.89 -1.25 -3.11
CA GLU A 104 -12.86 -2.19 -4.22
C GLU A 104 -11.85 -1.73 -5.29
N ASP A 105 -11.40 -2.67 -6.10
CA ASP A 105 -10.46 -2.47 -7.21
C ASP A 105 -9.01 -2.03 -6.88
N LEU A 106 -8.69 -1.76 -5.61
CA LEU A 106 -7.34 -1.41 -5.18
C LEU A 106 -6.54 -2.62 -4.67
N SER A 107 -5.23 -2.58 -4.91
CA SER A 107 -4.25 -3.48 -4.29
C SER A 107 -3.72 -2.89 -2.99
N TYR A 108 -3.44 -3.75 -2.00
CA TYR A 108 -2.97 -3.39 -0.68
C TYR A 108 -1.67 -4.14 -0.38
N ILE A 109 -0.53 -3.46 -0.48
CA ILE A 109 0.75 -4.01 -0.03
C ILE A 109 0.90 -3.79 1.47
N ILE A 110 1.15 -4.86 2.21
CA ILE A 110 1.44 -4.80 3.65
C ILE A 110 2.85 -5.32 3.87
N VAL A 111 3.70 -4.53 4.52
CA VAL A 111 5.07 -4.90 4.87
C VAL A 111 5.17 -5.24 6.35
N SER A 112 5.56 -6.47 6.68
CA SER A 112 5.92 -6.85 8.05
C SER A 112 7.32 -6.34 8.38
N VAL A 113 7.43 -5.54 9.44
CA VAL A 113 8.70 -5.02 9.95
C VAL A 113 8.91 -5.56 11.36
N GLN A 114 9.91 -6.40 11.57
CA GLN A 114 10.18 -7.06 12.85
C GLN A 114 11.49 -6.54 13.42
N ASN A 115 11.46 -5.99 14.65
CA ASN A 115 12.63 -5.38 15.28
C ASN A 115 13.35 -4.36 14.38
N GLY A 116 12.59 -3.56 13.63
CA GLY A 116 13.12 -2.54 12.71
C GLY A 116 13.62 -3.05 11.36
N GLU A 117 13.47 -4.33 11.04
CA GLU A 117 13.84 -4.89 9.73
C GLU A 117 12.62 -5.40 8.96
N PRO A 118 12.41 -4.98 7.69
CA PRO A 118 11.39 -5.56 6.83
C PRO A 118 11.68 -7.04 6.56
N VAL A 119 10.80 -7.94 7.02
CA VAL A 119 11.02 -9.39 6.89
C VAL A 119 10.19 -10.04 5.78
N SER A 120 9.04 -9.46 5.44
CA SER A 120 8.17 -9.97 4.39
C SER A 120 7.18 -8.91 3.92
N TYR A 121 6.59 -9.13 2.74
CA TYR A 121 5.47 -8.34 2.27
C TYR A 121 4.49 -9.25 1.51
N LYS A 122 3.23 -8.83 1.48
CA LYS A 122 2.19 -9.43 0.64
C LYS A 122 1.31 -8.35 0.03
N SER A 123 0.72 -8.67 -1.13
CA SER A 123 -0.37 -7.88 -1.69
C SER A 123 -1.71 -8.55 -1.41
N TRP A 124 -2.74 -7.74 -1.25
CA TRP A 124 -4.12 -8.14 -0.99
C TRP A 124 -5.07 -7.29 -1.83
N TYR A 125 -6.24 -7.80 -2.15
CA TYR A 125 -7.32 -7.01 -2.74
C TYR A 125 -8.65 -7.44 -2.14
N LEU A 126 -9.66 -6.58 -2.28
CA LEU A 126 -11.01 -6.91 -1.84
C LEU A 126 -11.75 -7.73 -2.91
N GLU A 127 -12.33 -8.83 -2.47
CA GLU A 127 -13.31 -9.65 -3.19
C GLU A 127 -14.44 -10.00 -2.22
N ASP A 128 -15.69 -9.67 -2.56
CA ASP A 128 -16.88 -9.90 -1.70
C ASP A 128 -16.70 -9.40 -0.25
N ASN A 129 -16.18 -8.18 -0.07
CA ASN A 129 -15.85 -7.57 1.23
C ASN A 129 -14.89 -8.41 2.09
N LYS A 130 -14.00 -9.19 1.46
CA LYS A 130 -12.94 -9.94 2.13
C LYS A 130 -11.63 -9.73 1.42
N PHE A 131 -10.57 -9.66 2.20
CA PHE A 131 -9.22 -9.67 1.64
C PHE A 131 -8.86 -11.06 1.12
N VAL A 132 -8.47 -11.10 -0.14
CA VAL A 132 -7.87 -12.25 -0.78
C VAL A 132 -6.41 -11.90 -1.09
N GLN A 133 -5.51 -12.85 -0.85
CA GLN A 133 -4.09 -12.63 -1.16
C GLN A 133 -3.93 -12.49 -2.67
N GLU A 134 -3.27 -11.42 -3.11
CA GLU A 134 -3.01 -11.14 -4.50
C GLU A 134 -1.67 -11.75 -4.93
N GLU A 135 -1.64 -12.34 -6.13
CA GLU A 135 -0.38 -12.71 -6.78
C GLU A 135 0.38 -11.46 -7.21
N VAL A 136 1.70 -11.48 -7.00
CA VAL A 136 2.61 -10.39 -7.33
C VAL A 136 3.64 -10.86 -8.36
N ASP A 137 3.67 -10.17 -9.50
CA ASP A 137 4.71 -10.28 -10.52
C ASP A 137 5.76 -9.19 -10.25
N GLU A 138 6.84 -9.58 -9.55
CA GLU A 138 7.98 -8.73 -9.19
C GLU A 138 9.07 -8.84 -10.27
N SER A 139 9.12 -7.89 -11.20
CA SER A 139 10.05 -7.86 -12.34
C SER A 139 11.07 -6.71 -12.34
#